data_AF-A0AB36EYR3-F1
#
_entry.id   AF-A0AB36EYR3-F1
#
_cell.length_a   1.000
_cell.length_b   1.000
_cell.length_c   1.000
_cell.angle_alpha   90.00
_cell.angle_beta   90.00
_cell.angle_gamma   90.00
#
_symmetry.space_group_name_H-M   'P 1'
#
loop_
_entity.id
_entity.type
_entity.pdbx_description
1 polymer ?
#
loop_
_entity_poly.entity_id
_entity_poly.type
_entity_poly.pdbx_seq_one_letter_code
_entity_poly.pdbx_strand_id
1 'polypeptide(L)'
;MKAWISLSLVAFALVGCAGKTAYRESCGSQLDAAWRELDLAKAEGFAGTVSYSKALSLLTAAKTQQQFEGFQGCTEKAEKARFYIRESRAGR
;
A
#
# COMPACT_ATOMS: atom_id res chain seq x y z
N MET A 1 3.47 42.67 -10.70
CA MET A 1 4.60 41.71 -10.73
C MET A 1 4.77 40.93 -9.42
N LYS A 2 4.85 41.58 -8.25
CA LYS A 2 5.03 40.90 -6.94
C LYS A 2 3.86 39.97 -6.56
N ALA A 3 2.63 40.37 -6.89
CA ALA A 3 1.42 39.57 -6.67
C ALA A 3 1.36 38.26 -7.49
N TRP A 4 1.97 38.23 -8.68
CA TRP A 4 2.04 37.01 -9.50
C TRP A 4 3.03 36.00 -8.96
N ILE A 5 4.18 36.46 -8.45
CA ILE A 5 5.18 35.58 -7.82
C ILE A 5 4.61 34.93 -6.55
N SER A 6 3.91 35.71 -5.72
CA SER A 6 3.23 35.16 -4.53
C SER A 6 2.14 34.16 -4.88
N LEU A 7 1.39 34.38 -5.97
CA LEU A 7 0.33 33.47 -6.41
C LEU A 7 0.90 32.13 -6.89
N SER A 8 2.00 32.16 -7.65
CA SER A 8 2.69 30.95 -8.11
C SER A 8 3.27 30.12 -6.96
N LEU A 9 3.79 30.79 -5.92
CA LEU A 9 4.37 30.11 -4.75
C LEU A 9 3.30 29.34 -3.95
N VAL A 10 2.11 29.95 -3.78
CA VAL A 10 0.97 29.31 -3.10
C VAL A 10 0.45 28.13 -3.91
N ALA A 11 0.38 28.25 -5.25
CA ALA A 11 -0.03 27.16 -6.12
C ALA A 11 0.88 25.92 -5.99
N PHE A 12 2.21 26.12 -5.93
CA PHE A 12 3.16 25.02 -5.75
C PHE A 12 3.04 24.33 -4.38
N ALA A 13 2.79 25.09 -3.30
CA ALA A 13 2.62 24.52 -1.97
C ALA A 13 1.39 23.59 -1.88
N LEU A 14 0.29 23.95 -2.57
CA LEU A 14 -0.94 23.15 -2.60
C LEU A 14 -0.76 21.82 -3.33
N VAL A 15 0.04 21.78 -4.40
CA VAL A 15 0.34 20.55 -5.15
C VAL A 15 1.10 19.53 -4.28
N GLY A 16 2.01 20.00 -3.42
CA GLY A 16 2.73 19.12 -2.48
C GLY A 16 1.80 18.42 -1.47
N CYS A 17 0.76 19.10 -0.99
CA CYS A 17 -0.25 18.50 -0.12
C CYS A 17 -1.13 17.48 -0.86
N ALA A 18 -1.55 17.77 -2.10
CA ALA A 18 -2.37 16.85 -2.89
C ALA A 18 -1.60 15.58 -3.30
N GLY A 19 -0.30 15.69 -3.59
CA GLY A 19 0.55 14.53 -3.90
C GLY A 19 0.67 13.55 -2.73
N LYS A 20 0.64 14.06 -1.50
CA LYS A 20 0.62 13.25 -0.28
C LYS A 20 -0.69 12.48 -0.11
N THR A 21 -1.82 12.92 -0.66
CA THR A 21 -3.12 12.24 -0.48
C THR A 21 -3.54 11.37 -1.67
N ALA A 22 -2.91 11.53 -2.85
CA ALA A 22 -3.25 10.82 -4.08
C ALA A 22 -3.36 9.29 -3.94
N TYR A 23 -2.58 8.68 -3.05
CA TYR A 23 -2.57 7.22 -2.82
C TYR A 23 -3.25 6.78 -1.52
N ARG A 24 -3.82 7.71 -0.74
CA ARG A 24 -4.37 7.40 0.60
C ARG A 24 -5.48 6.36 0.53
N GLU A 25 -6.43 6.55 -0.38
CA GLU A 25 -7.55 5.62 -0.58
C GLU A 25 -7.08 4.26 -1.11
N SER A 26 -6.21 4.27 -2.12
CA SER A 26 -5.67 3.05 -2.71
C SER A 26 -4.89 2.22 -1.70
N CYS A 27 -4.04 2.85 -0.88
CA CYS A 27 -3.34 2.19 0.22
C CYS A 27 -4.33 1.53 1.19
N GLY A 28 -5.37 2.24 1.64
CA GLY A 28 -6.38 1.68 2.54
C GLY A 28 -7.08 0.46 1.92
N SER A 29 -7.64 0.62 0.73
CA SER A 29 -8.40 -0.44 0.06
C SER A 29 -7.55 -1.66 -0.28
N GLN A 30 -6.33 -1.48 -0.80
CA GLN A 30 -5.42 -2.56 -1.13
C GLN A 30 -4.91 -3.27 0.12
N LEU A 31 -4.58 -2.53 1.18
CA LEU A 31 -4.09 -3.11 2.43
C LEU A 31 -5.17 -3.95 3.10
N ASP A 32 -6.40 -3.45 3.20
CA ASP A 32 -7.53 -4.18 3.79
C ASP A 32 -7.92 -5.42 2.98
N ALA A 33 -7.91 -5.31 1.63
CA ALA A 33 -8.15 -6.45 0.75
C ALA A 33 -7.07 -7.53 0.96
N ALA A 34 -5.80 -7.12 1.04
CA ALA A 34 -4.69 -8.05 1.17
C ALA A 34 -4.65 -8.75 2.54
N TRP A 35 -5.01 -8.07 3.63
CA TRP A 35 -5.18 -8.71 4.94
C TRP A 35 -6.28 -9.77 4.91
N ARG A 36 -7.42 -9.48 4.28
CA ARG A 36 -8.50 -10.47 4.10
C ARG A 36 -8.05 -11.67 3.26
N GLU A 37 -7.34 -11.43 2.16
CA GLU A 37 -6.77 -12.50 1.34
C GLU A 37 -5.76 -13.36 2.13
N LEU A 38 -4.94 -12.76 3.00
CA LEU A 38 -3.98 -13.47 3.83
C LEU A 38 -4.68 -14.37 4.85
N ASP A 39 -5.72 -13.88 5.52
CA ASP A 39 -6.46 -14.65 6.52
C ASP A 39 -7.25 -15.80 5.89
N LEU A 40 -7.82 -15.59 4.70
CA LEU A 40 -8.39 -16.67 3.90
C LEU A 40 -7.33 -17.73 3.54
N ALA A 41 -6.11 -17.31 3.20
CA ALA A 41 -5.03 -18.24 2.87
C ALA A 41 -4.62 -19.06 4.10
N LYS A 42 -4.59 -18.43 5.29
CA LYS A 42 -4.31 -19.11 6.54
C LYS A 42 -5.40 -20.13 6.90
N ALA A 43 -6.67 -19.79 6.70
CA ALA A 43 -7.81 -20.64 7.03
C ALA A 43 -7.96 -21.84 6.07
N GLU A 44 -7.81 -21.60 4.76
CA GLU A 44 -7.90 -22.67 3.76
C GLU A 44 -6.61 -23.51 3.66
N GLY A 45 -5.50 -22.98 4.19
CA GLY A 45 -4.16 -23.55 4.05
C GLY A 45 -3.38 -22.93 2.89
N PHE A 46 -2.05 -23.06 2.95
CA PHE A 46 -1.14 -22.61 1.90
C PHE A 46 -0.05 -23.67 1.69
N ALA A 47 0.31 -23.89 0.43
CA ALA A 47 1.38 -24.82 0.04
C ALA A 47 2.77 -24.15 0.15
N GLY A 48 2.84 -22.82 0.01
CA GLY A 48 4.09 -22.05 0.07
C GLY A 48 4.24 -21.23 1.36
N THR A 49 4.91 -21.79 2.38
CA THR A 49 5.20 -21.08 3.65
C THR A 49 6.10 -19.85 3.44
N VAL A 50 7.04 -19.92 2.49
CA VAL A 50 7.92 -18.80 2.13
C VAL A 50 7.13 -17.66 1.49
N SER A 51 6.27 -17.96 0.52
CA SER A 51 5.44 -16.93 -0.14
C SER A 51 4.44 -16.31 0.87
N TYR A 52 3.86 -17.11 1.77
CA TYR A 52 3.01 -16.60 2.84
C TYR A 52 3.76 -15.64 3.80
N SER A 53 4.93 -16.03 4.29
CA SER A 53 5.73 -15.19 5.19
C SER A 53 6.22 -13.90 4.52
N LYS A 54 6.54 -13.96 3.22
CA LYS A 54 6.88 -12.79 2.40
C LYS A 54 5.69 -11.84 2.26
N ALA A 55 4.49 -12.37 2.00
CA ALA A 55 3.27 -11.58 1.97
C ALA A 55 3.01 -10.88 3.30
N LEU A 56 3.08 -11.60 4.41
CA LEU A 56 2.89 -11.03 5.76
C LEU A 56 3.90 -9.91 6.04
N SER A 57 5.16 -10.11 5.67
CA SER A 57 6.23 -9.11 5.84
C SER A 57 5.94 -7.84 5.04
N LEU A 58 5.49 -7.99 3.79
CA LEU A 58 5.11 -6.87 2.93
C LEU A 58 3.91 -6.10 3.47
N LEU A 59 2.88 -6.79 4.00
CA LEU A 59 1.72 -6.15 4.62
C LEU A 59 2.07 -5.38 5.88
N THR A 60 2.96 -5.95 6.70
CA THR A 60 3.46 -5.29 7.89
C THR A 60 4.19 -4.00 7.51
N ALA A 61 5.10 -4.07 6.53
CA ALA A 61 5.78 -2.89 6.02
C ALA A 61 4.81 -1.87 5.40
N ALA A 62 3.82 -2.31 4.63
CA ALA A 62 2.81 -1.44 4.05
C ALA A 62 2.00 -0.70 5.12
N LYS A 63 1.62 -1.37 6.21
CA LYS A 63 0.91 -0.76 7.34
C LYS A 63 1.77 0.28 8.06
N THR A 64 3.06 0.00 8.26
CA THR A 64 4.00 1.01 8.77
C THR A 64 4.04 2.23 7.84
N GLN A 65 4.08 2.03 6.52
CA GLN A 65 4.06 3.12 5.55
C GLN A 65 2.74 3.90 5.56
N GLN A 66 1.61 3.25 5.78
CA GLN A 66 0.33 3.92 5.99
C GLN A 66 0.39 4.86 7.21
N GLN A 67 1.04 4.44 8.31
CA GLN A 67 1.12 5.23 9.54
C GLN A 67 1.91 6.53 9.41
N PHE A 68 3.00 6.54 8.62
CA PHE A 68 3.76 7.78 8.34
C PHE A 68 3.33 8.47 7.04
N GLU A 69 2.19 8.08 6.47
CA GLU A 69 1.61 8.64 5.25
C GLU A 69 2.50 8.46 3.99
N GLY A 70 3.28 7.39 3.94
CA GLY A 70 3.98 6.91 2.75
C GLY A 70 3.05 6.11 1.83
N PHE A 71 1.92 6.69 1.42
CA PHE A 71 0.80 5.94 0.81
C PHE A 71 1.13 5.27 -0.53
N GLN A 72 2.00 5.87 -1.35
CA GLN A 72 2.44 5.23 -2.59
C GLN A 72 3.15 3.91 -2.29
N GLY A 73 4.14 3.93 -1.40
CA GLY A 73 4.87 2.72 -1.00
C GLY A 73 3.96 1.70 -0.32
N CYS A 74 2.99 2.14 0.48
CA CYS A 74 1.97 1.28 1.07
C CYS A 74 1.20 0.52 -0.02
N THR A 75 0.70 1.26 -1.03
CA THR A 75 -0.06 0.71 -2.16
C THR A 75 0.76 -0.36 -2.90
N GLU A 76 2.00 -0.02 -3.29
CA GLU A 76 2.90 -0.94 -4.00
C GLU A 76 3.21 -2.21 -3.21
N LYS A 77 3.38 -2.10 -1.89
CA LYS A 77 3.65 -3.26 -1.02
C LYS A 77 2.41 -4.11 -0.79
N ALA A 78 1.24 -3.49 -0.64
CA ALA A 78 -0.02 -4.20 -0.53
C ALA A 78 -0.30 -5.02 -1.80
N GLU A 79 -0.09 -4.44 -2.99
CA GLU A 79 -0.21 -5.16 -4.27
C GLU A 79 0.75 -6.33 -4.39
N LYS A 80 2.04 -6.14 -4.04
CA LYS A 80 3.02 -7.22 -4.01
C LYS A 80 2.66 -8.31 -3.00
N ALA A 81 2.11 -7.94 -1.84
CA ALA A 81 1.66 -8.93 -0.87
C ALA A 81 0.54 -9.82 -1.45
N ARG A 82 -0.45 -9.22 -2.14
CA ARG A 82 -1.53 -9.97 -2.81
C ARG A 82 -1.00 -10.96 -3.84
N PHE A 83 0.05 -10.58 -4.59
CA PHE A 83 0.74 -11.51 -5.48
C PHE A 83 1.28 -12.74 -4.73
N TYR A 84 2.04 -12.53 -3.65
CA TYR A 84 2.62 -13.63 -2.86
C TYR A 84 1.58 -14.45 -2.10
N ILE A 85 0.45 -13.87 -1.72
CA ILE A 85 -0.68 -14.62 -1.15
C ILE A 85 -1.22 -15.60 -2.17
N ARG A 86 -1.48 -15.16 -3.41
CA ARG A 86 -1.95 -16.06 -4.48
C ARG A 86 -0.92 -17.13 -4.79
N GLU A 87 0.36 -16.76 -4.86
CA GLU A 87 1.45 -17.70 -5.06
C GLU A 87 1.51 -18.77 -3.94
N SER A 88 1.31 -18.37 -2.68
CA SER A 88 1.29 -19.31 -1.54
C SER A 88 0.18 -20.37 -1.65
N ARG A 89 -0.88 -20.10 -2.42
CA ARG A 89 -1.99 -21.03 -2.67
C ARG A 89 -1.83 -21.85 -3.96
N ALA A 90 -0.97 -21.46 -4.90
CA ALA A 90 -0.90 -22.04 -6.25
C ALA A 90 -0.48 -23.53 -6.31
N GLY A 91 -0.05 -24.11 -5.19
CA GLY A 91 0.26 -25.54 -5.07
C GLY A 91 -0.80 -26.37 -4.35
N ARG A 92 -2.01 -25.82 -4.13
CA ARG A 92 -3.16 -26.55 -3.57
C ARG A 92 -4.16 -26.92 -4.67
#